data_AF-A0A165TRZ5-F1
#
_entry.id   AF-A0A165TRZ5-F1
#
_cell.length_a   1.000
_cell.length_b   1.000
_cell.length_c   1.000
_cell.angle_alpha   90.00
_cell.angle_beta   90.00
_cell.angle_gamma   90.00
#
_symmetry.space_group_name_H-M   'P 1'
#
loop_
_entity.id
_entity.type
_entity.pdbx_description
1 polymer ?
#
loop_
_entity_poly.entity_id
_entity_poly.type
_entity_poly.pdbx_seq_one_letter_code
_entity_poly.pdbx_strand_id
1 'polypeptide(L)' 'MSKLGQVYFETRVVGNAVRMTAICAHSGVEVFVVGPRNASESHLKQLALRKLERKLQPQDA' A
#
# COMPACT_ATOMS: atom_id res chain seq x y z
N MET A 1 -19.36 6.27 0.76
CA MET A 1 -18.38 5.56 -0.10
C MET A 1 -17.00 5.79 0.47
N SER A 2 -16.24 4.73 0.73
CA SER A 2 -14.88 4.79 1.28
C SER A 2 -13.99 5.68 0.39
N LYS A 3 -13.30 6.63 1.01
CA LYS A 3 -12.53 7.72 0.39
C LYS A 3 -11.46 7.26 -0.63
N LEU A 4 -11.14 5.97 -0.64
CA LEU A 4 -10.13 5.31 -1.48
C LEU A 4 -10.68 4.69 -2.77
N GLY A 5 -11.99 4.43 -2.86
CA GLY A 5 -12.56 3.61 -3.92
C GLY A 5 -11.94 2.21 -3.98
N GLN A 6 -11.56 1.76 -5.18
CA GLN A 6 -10.89 0.49 -5.43
C GLN A 6 -9.37 0.63 -5.24
N VAL A 7 -8.76 -0.34 -4.55
CA VAL A 7 -7.31 -0.40 -4.33
C VAL A 7 -6.77 -1.72 -4.88
N TYR A 8 -5.74 -1.65 -5.72
CA TYR A 8 -5.01 -2.82 -6.21
C TYR A 8 -3.77 -3.04 -5.35
N PHE A 9 -3.42 -4.31 -5.13
CA PHE A 9 -2.23 -4.69 -4.39
C PHE A 9 -1.32 -5.55 -5.26
N GLU A 10 -0.02 -5.26 -5.26
CA GLU A 10 1.01 -6.09 -5.88
C GLU A 10 2.05 -6.50 -4.83
N THR A 11 2.43 -7.78 -4.81
CA THR A 11 3.57 -8.27 -4.02
C THR A 11 4.73 -8.66 -4.91
N ARG A 12 5.94 -8.24 -4.52
CA ARG A 12 7.19 -8.63 -5.19
C ARG A 12 8.25 -9.00 -4.16
N VAL A 13 8.80 -10.21 -4.29
CA VAL A 13 9.94 -10.64 -3.47
C VAL A 13 11.22 -10.07 -4.06
N VAL A 14 12.03 -9.44 -3.22
CA VAL A 14 13.33 -8.88 -3.57
C VAL A 14 14.35 -9.38 -2.55
N GLY A 15 15.11 -10.41 -2.94
CA GLY A 15 16.04 -11.10 -2.02
C GLY A 15 15.31 -11.66 -0.80
N ASN A 16 15.73 -11.23 0.40
CA ASN A 16 15.11 -11.62 1.67
C ASN A 16 14.01 -10.65 2.16
N ALA A 17 13.52 -9.79 1.29
CA ALA A 17 12.42 -8.87 1.57
C ALA A 17 11.25 -9.10 0.62
N VAL A 18 10.07 -8.62 1.02
CA VAL A 18 8.89 -8.53 0.17
C VAL A 18 8.43 -7.08 0.13
N ARG A 19 8.21 -6.57 -1.07
CA ARG A 19 7.58 -5.28 -1.33
C ARG A 19 6.10 -5.51 -1.57
N MET A 20 5.26 -4.78 -0.85
CA MET A 20 3.82 -4.68 -1.07
C MET A 20 3.52 -3.29 -1.62
N THR A 21 3.00 -3.22 -2.83
CA THR A 21 2.53 -1.99 -3.48
C THR A 21 1.00 -1.90 -3.31
N ALA A 22 0.48 -0.72 -2.99
CA ALA A 22 -0.94 -0.40 -3.00
C ALA A 22 -1.20 0.78 -3.94
N ILE A 23 -2.19 0.64 -4.83
CA ILE A 23 -2.50 1.61 -5.89
C ILE A 23 -3.98 2.00 -5.79
N CYS A 24 -4.27 3.29 -5.63
CA CYS A 24 -5.64 3.79 -5.70
C CYS A 24 -6.10 3.91 -7.16
N ALA A 25 -7.14 3.17 -7.54
CA ALA A 25 -7.65 3.13 -8.91
C ALA A 25 -8.16 4.50 -9.41
N HIS A 26 -8.67 5.34 -8.51
CA HIS A 26 -9.25 6.63 -8.88
C HIS A 26 -8.21 7.74 -9.06
N SER A 27 -7.21 7.80 -8.18
CA SER A 27 -6.20 8.88 -8.19
C SER A 27 -4.90 8.49 -8.90
N GLY A 28 -4.67 7.19 -9.13
CA GLY A 28 -3.39 6.67 -9.61
C GLY A 28 -2.25 6.75 -8.58
N VAL A 29 -2.51 7.20 -7.35
CA VAL A 29 -1.47 7.27 -6.31
C VAL A 29 -1.05 5.87 -5.91
N GLU A 30 0.26 5.66 -5.96
CA GLU A 30 0.91 4.41 -5.56
C GLU A 30 1.77 4.64 -4.32
N VAL A 31 1.72 3.68 -3.40
CA VAL A 31 2.65 3.60 -2.27
C VAL A 31 3.17 2.17 -2.16
N PHE A 32 4.36 2.01 -1.59
CA PHE A 32 4.86 0.69 -1.24
C PHE A 32 5.34 0.63 0.21
N VAL A 33 5.30 -0.56 0.77
CA VAL A 33 5.90 -0.94 2.05
C VAL A 33 6.79 -2.15 1.84
N VAL A 34 7.82 -2.30 2.66
CA VAL A 34 8.75 -3.43 2.59
C VAL A 34 8.71 -4.14 3.94
N GLY A 35 8.65 -5.46 3.91
CA GLY A 35 8.75 -6.32 5.08
C GLY A 35 9.71 -7.49 4.85
N PRO A 36 9.99 -8.28 5.89
CA PRO A 36 10.77 -9.50 5.75
C PRO A 36 10.06 -10.50 4.84
N ARG A 37 10.80 -11.40 4.19
CA ARG A 37 10.27 -12.38 3.22
C ARG A 37 9.10 -13.24 3.76
N ASN A 38 9.08 -13.50 5.06
CA ASN A 38 8.06 -14.29 5.75
C ASN A 38 6.98 -13.43 6.45
N ALA A 39 6.93 -12.13 6.18
CA ALA A 39 5.88 -11.27 6.71
C ALA A 39 4.51 -11.74 6.22
N SER A 40 3.50 -11.61 7.10
CA SER A 40 2.11 -11.86 6.74
C SER A 40 1.66 -10.90 5.62
N GLU A 41 1.16 -11.46 4.52
CA GLU A 41 0.63 -10.68 3.41
C GLU A 41 -0.51 -9.76 3.85
N SER A 42 -1.40 -10.23 4.73
CA SER A 42 -2.52 -9.43 5.23
C SER A 42 -2.03 -8.24 6.06
N HIS A 43 -0.97 -8.41 6.85
CA HIS A 43 -0.35 -7.34 7.60
C HIS A 43 0.26 -6.29 6.64
N LEU A 44 0.98 -6.73 5.62
CA LEU A 44 1.57 -5.83 4.63
C LEU A 44 0.52 -5.07 3.83
N LYS A 45 -0.60 -5.72 3.46
CA LYS A 45 -1.74 -5.05 2.81
C LYS A 45 -2.32 -3.96 3.71
N GLN A 46 -2.56 -4.26 4.99
CA GLN A 46 -3.08 -3.27 5.95
C GLN A 46 -2.11 -2.08 6.12
N LEU A 47 -0.81 -2.34 6.21
CA LEU A 47 0.19 -1.28 6.32
C LEU A 47 0.25 -0.41 5.06
N ALA A 48 0.23 -1.03 3.87
CA ALA A 48 0.21 -0.34 2.59
C ALA A 48 -1.07 0.50 2.43
N LEU A 49 -2.23 -0.03 2.84
CA LEU A 49 -3.51 0.68 2.82
C LEU A 49 -3.46 1.93 3.70
N ARG A 50 -3.02 1.81 4.95
CA ARG A 50 -2.89 2.95 5.87
C ARG A 50 -1.92 4.01 5.35
N LYS A 51 -0.83 3.59 4.70
CA LYS A 51 0.12 4.50 4.05
C LYS A 51 -0.53 5.24 2.87
N LEU A 52 -1.35 4.54 2.07
CA LEU A 52 -2.08 5.13 0.95
C LEU A 52 -3.12 6.14 1.44
N GLU A 53 -3.89 5.81 2.49
CA GLU A 53 -4.84 6.71 3.14
C GLU A 53 -4.18 8.01 3.58
N ARG A 54 -3.02 7.91 4.28
CA ARG A 54 -2.25 9.09 4.69
C ARG A 54 -1.75 9.90 3.52
N LYS A 55 -1.35 9.27 2.42
CA LYS A 55 -0.85 9.98 1.23
C LYS A 55 -1.96 10.73 0.48
N LEU A 56 -3.19 10.23 0.54
CA LEU A 56 -4.37 10.83 -0.10
C LEU A 56 -5.09 11.85 0.77
N GLN A 57 -4.75 11.95 2.05
CA GLN A 57 -5.18 13.07 2.86
C GLN A 57 -4.57 14.36 2.29
N PRO A 58 -5.36 15.44 2.10
CA PRO A 58 -4.82 16.74 1.77
C PRO A 58 -3.73 17.09 2.79
N GLN A 59 -2.53 17.40 2.32
CA GLN A 59 -1.50 17.95 3.18
C GLN A 59 -1.89 19.40 3.44
N ASP A 60 -2.50 19.67 4.59
CA ASP A 60 -2.59 21.05 5.09
C ASP A 60 -1.15 21.55 5.26
N ALA A 61 -0.84 22.61 4.50
CA ALA A 61 0.47 23.26 4.40
C ALA A 61 0.76 24.16 5.60
#